data_AF-A0AAW4RI14-F1
#
_entry.id   AF-A0AAW4RI14-F1
#
_cell.length_a   1.000
_cell.length_b   1.000
_cell.length_c   1.000
_cell.angle_alpha   90.00
_cell.angle_beta   90.00
_cell.angle_gamma   90.00
#
_symmetry.space_group_name_H-M   'P 1'
#
loop_
_entity.id
_entity.type
_entity.pdbx_description
1 polymer ?
#
loop_
_entity_poly.entity_id
_entity_poly.type
_entity_poly.pdbx_seq_one_letter_code
_entity_poly.pdbx_strand_id
1 'polypeptide(L)'
;MSAEDDRVPISPDPAMHWKRWEEWLDLIYEGTPVIRIHAQEDGTVLIRTRAYSEGPTVHRRMATEAGALRYANAWLLKWHGLAKTEINNKIKSAQLEIAAAAAARANYPELDPATFTKRRRRR
;
A
#
# COMPACT_ATOMS: atom_id res chain seq x y z
N MET A 1 -23.56 -11.63 -21.64
CA MET A 1 -23.28 -11.53 -20.20
C MET A 1 -22.90 -10.08 -19.93
N SER A 2 -23.73 -9.39 -19.17
CA SER A 2 -23.84 -7.93 -19.14
C SER A 2 -22.63 -7.27 -18.48
N ALA A 3 -22.16 -6.17 -19.09
CA ALA A 3 -21.18 -5.22 -18.58
C ALA A 3 -21.77 -4.40 -17.41
N GLU A 4 -22.16 -5.07 -16.34
CA GLU A 4 -22.48 -4.43 -15.08
C GLU A 4 -21.21 -4.44 -14.21
N ASP A 5 -20.79 -3.25 -13.78
CA ASP A 5 -19.86 -3.01 -12.67
C ASP A 5 -18.35 -2.79 -12.93
N ASP A 6 -18.00 -2.24 -14.09
CA ASP A 6 -16.73 -1.49 -14.25
C ASP A 6 -16.72 -0.16 -13.46
N ARG A 7 -17.72 0.10 -12.62
CA ARG A 7 -17.83 1.31 -11.81
C ARG A 7 -16.82 1.27 -10.67
N VAL A 8 -15.76 2.03 -10.83
CA VAL A 8 -14.81 2.31 -9.77
C VAL A 8 -15.52 3.11 -8.66
N PRO A 9 -15.53 2.62 -7.41
CA PRO A 9 -16.19 3.34 -6.32
C PRO A 9 -15.51 4.68 -6.02
N ILE A 10 -16.27 5.63 -5.48
CA ILE A 10 -15.73 6.91 -5.03
C ILE A 10 -15.21 6.73 -3.61
N SER A 11 -13.96 7.15 -3.38
CA SER A 11 -13.37 7.16 -2.04
C SER A 11 -14.01 8.26 -1.19
N PRO A 12 -14.30 8.01 0.10
CA PRO A 12 -14.73 9.08 1.02
C PRO A 12 -13.59 10.05 1.37
N ASP A 13 -12.33 9.66 1.13
CA ASP A 13 -11.17 10.54 1.27
C ASP A 13 -10.74 11.02 -0.13
N PRO A 14 -10.79 12.34 -0.42
CA PRO A 14 -10.52 12.88 -1.76
C PRO A 14 -9.06 12.73 -2.20
N ALA A 15 -8.13 12.49 -1.27
CA ALA A 15 -6.73 12.23 -1.62
C ALA A 15 -6.47 10.76 -1.97
N MET A 16 -7.43 9.87 -1.69
CA MET A 16 -7.34 8.45 -2.04
C MET A 16 -8.27 8.15 -3.20
N HIS A 17 -7.87 7.26 -4.11
CA HIS A 17 -8.71 6.86 -5.23
C HIS A 17 -8.71 5.35 -5.39
N TRP A 18 -9.86 4.81 -5.78
CA TRP A 18 -9.96 3.40 -6.11
C TRP A 18 -9.41 3.16 -7.52
N LYS A 19 -8.80 1.99 -7.73
CA LYS A 19 -8.31 1.52 -9.01
C LYS A 19 -8.63 0.05 -9.19
N ARG A 20 -9.38 -0.25 -10.24
CA ARG A 20 -9.74 -1.61 -10.67
C ARG A 20 -8.59 -2.21 -11.48
N TRP A 21 -8.31 -3.48 -11.23
CA TRP A 21 -7.44 -4.35 -12.00
C TRP A 21 -8.23 -5.64 -12.31
N GLU A 22 -7.63 -6.57 -13.06
CA GLU A 22 -8.32 -7.82 -13.46
C GLU A 22 -8.83 -8.64 -12.27
N GLU A 23 -8.03 -8.82 -11.21
CA GLU A 23 -8.39 -9.66 -10.06
C GLU A 23 -8.57 -8.88 -8.74
N TRP A 24 -8.13 -7.62 -8.71
CA TRP A 24 -8.10 -6.80 -7.49
C TRP A 24 -8.71 -5.42 -7.69
N LEU A 25 -9.26 -4.90 -6.60
CA LEU A 25 -9.64 -3.50 -6.44
C LEU A 25 -8.78 -2.90 -5.32
N ASP A 26 -7.96 -1.90 -5.67
CA ASP A 26 -7.06 -1.23 -4.74
C ASP A 26 -7.54 0.18 -4.43
N LEU A 27 -7.50 0.59 -3.16
CA LEU A 27 -7.57 1.99 -2.75
C LEU A 27 -6.14 2.53 -2.65
N ILE A 28 -5.81 3.55 -3.44
CA ILE A 28 -4.46 4.07 -3.61
C ILE A 28 -4.32 5.45 -2.97
N TYR A 29 -3.21 5.67 -2.27
CA TYR A 29 -2.74 6.97 -1.79
C TYR A 29 -1.27 7.14 -2.17
N GLU A 30 -0.90 8.26 -2.81
CA GLU A 30 0.49 8.54 -3.26
C GLU A 30 1.14 7.34 -4.00
N GLY A 31 0.39 6.73 -4.93
CA GLY A 31 0.85 5.56 -5.70
C GLY A 31 0.97 4.24 -4.91
N THR A 32 0.61 4.23 -3.62
CA THR A 32 0.75 3.09 -2.73
C THR A 32 -0.63 2.52 -2.32
N PRO A 33 -0.86 1.19 -2.39
CA PRO A 33 -2.13 0.59 -2.03
C PRO A 33 -2.36 0.58 -0.51
N VAL A 34 -3.44 1.22 -0.06
CA VAL A 34 -3.89 1.29 1.35
C VAL A 34 -4.81 0.13 1.70
N ILE A 35 -5.74 -0.19 0.82
CA ILE A 35 -6.68 -1.30 0.95
C ILE A 35 -6.63 -2.09 -0.35
N ARG A 36 -6.69 -3.42 -0.26
CA ARG A 36 -6.84 -4.32 -1.40
C ARG A 36 -8.03 -5.23 -1.19
N ILE A 37 -8.88 -5.35 -2.19
CA ILE A 37 -9.97 -6.31 -2.25
C ILE A 37 -9.66 -7.26 -3.41
N HIS A 38 -9.54 -8.55 -3.11
CA HIS A 38 -9.21 -9.59 -4.09
C HIS A 38 -10.41 -10.51 -4.26
N ALA A 39 -10.88 -10.69 -5.50
CA ALA A 39 -11.90 -11.68 -5.79
C ALA A 39 -11.32 -13.09 -5.61
N GLN A 40 -12.14 -14.05 -5.20
CA GLN A 40 -11.75 -15.45 -5.05
C GLN A 40 -12.56 -16.31 -6.04
N GLU A 41 -11.99 -17.44 -6.45
CA GLU A 41 -12.62 -18.37 -7.39
C GLU A 41 -13.97 -18.91 -6.89
N ASP A 42 -14.15 -18.99 -5.56
CA ASP A 42 -15.40 -19.45 -4.95
C ASP A 42 -16.46 -18.34 -4.82
N GLY A 43 -16.25 -17.19 -5.47
CA GLY A 43 -17.16 -16.05 -5.46
C GLY A 43 -17.10 -15.18 -4.20
N THR A 44 -16.27 -15.53 -3.22
CA THR A 44 -15.99 -14.65 -2.07
C THR A 44 -14.96 -13.59 -2.41
N VAL A 45 -14.74 -12.63 -1.50
CA VAL A 45 -13.65 -11.66 -1.62
C VAL A 45 -12.79 -11.62 -0.36
N LEU A 46 -11.49 -11.41 -0.54
CA LEU A 46 -10.54 -11.19 0.53
C LEU A 46 -10.19 -9.70 0.58
N ILE A 47 -10.54 -9.03 1.68
CA ILE A 47 -10.12 -7.66 1.95
C ILE A 47 -8.89 -7.65 2.85
N ARG A 48 -7.90 -6.85 2.45
CA ARG A 48 -6.69 -6.55 3.20
C ARG A 48 -6.61 -5.04 3.44
N THR A 49 -6.66 -4.63 4.71
CA THR A 49 -6.47 -3.22 5.13
C THR A 49 -5.05 -2.97 5.61
N ARG A 50 -4.51 -1.77 5.39
CA ARG A 50 -3.06 -1.46 5.51
C ARG A 50 -2.19 -2.28 4.57
N ALA A 51 -2.62 -2.46 3.33
CA ALA A 51 -1.98 -3.36 2.37
C ALA A 51 -0.46 -3.11 2.17
N TYR A 52 0.02 -1.89 2.38
CA TYR A 52 1.44 -1.53 2.29
C TYR A 52 2.22 -1.58 3.61
N SER A 53 1.56 -1.67 4.77
CA SER A 53 2.22 -1.58 6.08
C SER A 53 2.85 -2.93 6.44
N GLU A 54 4.08 -2.90 6.95
CA GLU A 54 4.75 -4.07 7.55
C GLU A 54 4.19 -4.41 8.94
N GLY A 55 3.32 -3.57 9.50
CA GLY A 55 2.59 -3.83 10.73
C GLY A 55 1.44 -4.84 10.56
N PRO A 56 0.71 -5.15 11.65
CA PRO A 56 -0.39 -6.13 11.61
C PRO A 56 -1.44 -5.70 10.57
N THR A 57 -1.49 -6.48 9.49
CA THR A 57 -2.42 -6.29 8.38
C THR A 57 -3.68 -7.10 8.67
N VAL A 58 -4.82 -6.42 8.75
CA VAL A 58 -6.09 -7.13 8.95
C VAL A 58 -6.55 -7.69 7.60
N HIS A 59 -6.70 -9.01 7.57
CA HIS A 59 -7.27 -9.76 6.45
C HIS A 59 -8.64 -10.26 6.86
N ARG A 60 -9.63 -10.12 5.97
CA ARG A 60 -10.97 -10.62 6.22
C ARG A 60 -11.59 -11.16 4.95
N ARG A 61 -12.16 -12.37 5.04
CA ARG A 61 -12.99 -12.92 3.97
C ARG A 61 -14.40 -12.37 4.09
N MET A 62 -14.96 -11.95 2.97
CA MET A 62 -16.32 -11.41 2.87
C MET A 62 -17.05 -12.16 1.77
N ALA A 63 -18.37 -12.30 1.93
CA ALA A 63 -19.20 -12.97 0.94
C ALA A 63 -19.30 -12.19 -0.39
N THR A 64 -19.18 -10.86 -0.35
CA THR A 64 -19.37 -10.01 -1.54
C THR A 64 -18.44 -8.79 -1.54
N GLU A 65 -18.15 -8.27 -2.73
CA GLU A 65 -17.39 -7.03 -2.92
C GLU A 65 -18.06 -5.84 -2.24
N ALA A 66 -19.39 -5.69 -2.38
CA ALA A 66 -20.14 -4.64 -1.68
C ALA A 66 -19.99 -4.71 -0.14
N GLY A 67 -19.89 -5.91 0.43
CA GLY A 67 -19.57 -6.12 1.83
C GLY A 67 -18.16 -5.64 2.19
N ALA A 68 -17.18 -5.95 1.36
CA ALA A 68 -15.81 -5.49 1.52
C ALA A 68 -15.69 -3.96 1.40
N LEU A 69 -16.40 -3.32 0.46
CA LEU A 69 -16.43 -1.87 0.32
C LEU A 69 -17.02 -1.16 1.54
N ARG A 70 -18.11 -1.69 2.11
CA ARG A 70 -18.67 -1.17 3.37
C ARG A 70 -17.68 -1.28 4.52
N TYR A 71 -16.98 -2.40 4.62
CA TYR A 71 -15.93 -2.58 5.61
C TYR A 71 -14.75 -1.63 5.39
N ALA A 72 -14.31 -1.42 4.14
CA ALA A 72 -13.27 -0.48 3.79
C ALA A 72 -13.64 0.95 4.22
N ASN A 73 -14.88 1.39 3.95
CA ASN A 73 -15.36 2.70 4.38
C ASN A 73 -15.36 2.84 5.90
N ALA A 74 -15.85 1.84 6.63
CA ALA A 74 -15.82 1.84 8.09
C ALA A 74 -14.38 1.87 8.64
N TRP A 75 -13.46 1.18 7.99
CA TRP A 75 -12.05 1.20 8.34
C TRP A 75 -11.44 2.59 8.11
N LEU A 76 -11.74 3.22 6.97
CA LEU A 76 -11.25 4.56 6.65
C LEU A 76 -11.69 5.59 7.68
N LEU A 77 -12.95 5.57 8.14
CA LEU A 77 -13.43 6.49 9.18
C LEU A 77 -12.52 6.55 10.41
N LYS A 78 -11.93 5.41 10.78
CA LYS A 78 -11.06 5.32 11.96
C LYS A 78 -9.57 5.45 11.64
N TRP A 79 -9.12 4.94 10.49
CA TRP A 79 -7.69 4.67 10.26
C TRP A 79 -7.07 5.46 9.10
N HIS A 80 -7.83 6.23 8.33
CA HIS A 80 -7.31 6.95 7.15
C HIS A 80 -6.11 7.85 7.47
N GLY A 81 -6.16 8.61 8.57
CA GLY A 81 -5.07 9.52 8.97
C GLY A 81 -3.75 8.78 9.25
N LEU A 82 -3.82 7.71 10.05
CA LEU A 82 -2.65 6.86 10.34
C LEU A 82 -2.11 6.20 9.07
N ALA A 83 -2.99 5.74 8.18
CA ALA A 83 -2.62 5.15 6.91
C ALA A 83 -1.90 6.15 5.98
N LYS A 84 -2.27 7.43 5.99
CA LYS A 84 -1.55 8.47 5.24
C LYS A 84 -0.18 8.74 5.86
N THR A 85 -0.12 8.88 7.18
CA THR A 85 1.14 9.16 7.90
C THR A 85 2.18 8.07 7.67
N GLU A 86 1.80 6.80 7.75
CA GLU A 86 2.70 5.67 7.50
C GLU A 86 3.23 5.68 6.03
N ILE A 87 2.40 5.99 5.02
CA ILE A 87 2.86 6.15 3.62
C ILE A 87 3.82 7.33 3.50
N ASN A 88 3.45 8.49 4.04
CA ASN A 88 4.28 9.70 3.96
C ASN A 88 5.65 9.49 4.63
N ASN A 89 5.69 8.78 5.75
CA ASN A 89 6.93 8.43 6.42
C ASN A 89 7.80 7.52 5.55
N LYS A 90 7.21 6.54 4.85
CA LYS A 90 7.94 5.67 3.92
C LYS A 90 8.53 6.45 2.74
N ILE A 91 7.73 7.32 2.12
CA ILE A 91 8.19 8.18 1.02
C ILE A 91 9.35 9.07 1.50
N LYS A 92 9.20 9.71 2.67
CA LYS A 92 10.24 10.55 3.25
C LYS A 92 11.50 9.76 3.60
N SER A 93 11.38 8.55 4.15
CA SER A 93 12.52 7.68 4.45
C SER A 93 13.29 7.33 3.17
N ALA A 94 12.59 6.93 2.10
CA ALA A 94 13.21 6.62 0.82
C ALA A 94 13.93 7.83 0.22
N GLN A 95 13.33 9.03 0.31
CA GLN A 95 13.97 10.27 -0.14
C GLN A 95 15.25 10.58 0.65
N LEU A 96 15.23 10.38 1.98
CA LEU A 96 16.41 10.57 2.83
C LEU A 96 17.52 9.57 2.52
N GLU A 97 17.18 8.30 2.24
CA GLU A 97 18.16 7.28 1.82
C GLU A 97 18.82 7.63 0.49
N ILE A 98 18.04 8.08 -0.50
CA ILE A 98 18.57 8.52 -1.80
C ILE A 98 19.49 9.74 -1.61
N ALA A 99 19.07 10.72 -0.82
CA ALA A 99 19.87 11.91 -0.53
C ALA A 99 21.17 11.56 0.20
N ALA A 100 21.11 10.66 1.19
CA ALA A 100 22.29 10.18 1.91
C ALA A 100 23.24 9.42 0.97
N ALA A 101 22.72 8.58 0.08
CA ALA A 101 23.53 7.88 -0.92
C ALA A 101 24.20 8.86 -1.90
N ALA A 102 23.49 9.90 -2.34
CA ALA A 102 24.05 10.94 -3.20
C ALA A 102 25.14 11.75 -2.49
N ALA A 103 24.92 12.15 -1.24
CA ALA A 103 25.91 12.86 -0.43
C ALA A 103 27.15 11.99 -0.15
N ALA A 104 26.96 10.70 0.12
CA ALA A 104 28.06 9.75 0.31
C ALA A 104 28.92 9.61 -0.96
N ARG A 105 28.29 9.53 -2.15
CA ARG A 105 29.00 9.52 -3.44
C ARG A 105 29.80 10.79 -3.69
N ALA A 106 29.25 11.95 -3.32
CA ALA A 106 29.95 13.23 -3.47
C ALA A 106 31.19 13.32 -2.56
N ASN A 107 31.09 12.81 -1.33
CA ASN A 107 32.20 12.84 -0.37
C ASN A 107 33.22 11.72 -0.59
N TYR A 108 32.81 10.60 -1.20
CA TYR A 108 33.65 9.41 -1.40
C TYR A 108 33.43 8.81 -2.79
N PRO A 109 33.93 9.46 -3.86
CA PRO A 109 33.67 9.05 -5.25
C PRO A 109 34.29 7.69 -5.63
N GLU A 110 35.31 7.23 -4.90
CA GLU A 110 36.00 5.96 -5.16
C GLU A 110 35.44 4.76 -4.37
N LEU A 111 34.51 4.99 -3.42
CA LEU A 111 33.93 3.91 -2.61
C LEU A 111 32.74 3.26 -3.34
N ASP A 112 32.92 2.02 -3.79
CA ASP A 112 31.86 1.19 -4.37
C ASP A 112 30.71 1.00 -3.34
N PRO A 113 29.44 1.31 -3.68
CA PRO A 113 28.29 1.13 -2.78
C PRO A 113 28.13 -0.29 -2.20
N ALA A 114 28.72 -1.32 -2.82
CA ALA A 114 28.75 -2.67 -2.25
C ALA A 114 29.61 -2.82 -0.97
N THR A 115 30.46 -1.84 -0.64
CA THR A 115 31.30 -1.88 0.57
C THR A 115 30.52 -1.65 1.87
N PHE A 116 29.40 -0.93 1.82
CA PHE A 116 28.58 -0.62 3.00
C PHE A 116 27.58 -1.73 3.38
N THR A 117 27.26 -2.65 2.47
CA THR A 117 26.29 -3.74 2.73
C THR A 117 26.88 -4.96 3.44
N LYS A 118 28.20 -4.96 3.74
CA LYS A 118 28.83 -6.00 4.58
C LYS A 118 28.43 -5.81 6.05
N ARG A 119 27.17 -6.15 6.35
CA ARG A 119 26.67 -6.35 7.71
C ARG A 119 27.53 -7.44 8.35
N ARG A 120 28.38 -7.02 9.28
CA ARG A 120 29.30 -7.83 10.09
C ARG A 120 28.51 -8.97 10.77
N ARG A 121 28.46 -10.16 10.16
CA ARG A 121 28.09 -11.40 10.87
C ARG A 121 29.16 -11.62 11.94
N ARG A 122 28.87 -11.21 13.18
CA ARG A 122 29.64 -11.67 14.35
C ARG A 122 29.34 -13.17 14.49
N ARG A 123 30.41 -13.98 14.40
CA ARG A 123 30.43 -15.37 14.85
C ARG A 123 30.35 -15.41 16.37
#